data_AF-A0A285K9C5-F1
#
_entry.id   AF-A0A285K9C5-F1
#
_cell.length_a   1.000
_cell.length_b   1.000
_cell.length_c   1.000
_cell.angle_alpha   90.00
_cell.angle_beta   90.00
_cell.angle_gamma   90.00
#
_symmetry.space_group_name_H-M   'P 1'
#
loop_
_entity.id
_entity.type
_entity.pdbx_description
1 polymer ?
#
loop_
_entity_poly.entity_id
_entity_poly.type
_entity_poly.pdbx_seq_one_letter_code
_entity_poly.pdbx_strand_id
1 'polypeptide(L)'
;MAEYMSDDPVWDSDPENMGPVVLRDLGVSEQLVQRLRAWNDRFGAIALTDFEFAGADEELSWRQDGLTLAYDLQNELPDIEISYAQDGDPRPVRDRRGP
;
A
#
# COMPACT_ATOMS: atom_id res chain seq x y z
N MET A 1 21.44 -12.58 4.37
CA MET A 1 21.03 -13.20 3.08
C MET A 1 19.52 -13.13 3.02
N ALA A 2 18.98 -12.50 1.97
CA ALA A 2 17.57 -12.15 1.76
C ALA A 2 16.91 -11.32 2.88
N GLU A 3 17.40 -10.09 3.08
CA GLU A 3 16.74 -9.05 3.90
C GLU A 3 15.81 -8.16 3.05
N TYR A 4 15.56 -8.58 1.81
CA TYR A 4 14.76 -7.85 0.84
C TYR A 4 13.47 -8.63 0.62
N MET A 5 12.35 -7.90 0.62
CA MET A 5 11.09 -8.16 -0.10
C MET A 5 9.79 -8.27 0.72
N SER A 6 9.77 -8.06 2.04
CA SER A 6 8.48 -8.07 2.79
C SER A 6 8.08 -6.75 3.46
N ASP A 7 8.97 -5.76 3.53
CA ASP A 7 8.71 -4.55 4.33
C ASP A 7 8.10 -3.37 3.54
N ASP A 8 8.32 -3.31 2.22
CA ASP A 8 7.91 -2.14 1.43
C ASP A 8 6.48 -2.28 0.89
N PRO A 9 5.54 -1.41 1.30
CA PRO A 9 4.12 -1.46 0.92
C PRO A 9 3.84 -1.05 -0.52
N VAL A 10 4.79 -0.42 -1.21
CA VAL A 10 4.59 0.18 -2.53
C VAL A 10 5.60 -0.36 -3.52
N TRP A 11 5.09 -0.81 -4.65
CA TRP A 11 5.85 -1.48 -5.71
C TRP A 11 5.59 -0.80 -7.03
N ASP A 12 6.65 -0.69 -7.82
CA ASP A 12 6.56 -0.22 -9.19
C ASP A 12 5.88 -1.31 -10.04
N SER A 13 4.87 -0.89 -10.80
CA SER A 13 4.11 -1.77 -11.68
C SER A 13 4.67 -1.83 -13.10
N ASP A 14 5.71 -1.04 -13.40
CA ASP A 14 6.40 -1.05 -14.68
C ASP A 14 7.15 -2.39 -14.86
N PRO A 15 6.94 -3.09 -16.00
CA PRO A 15 7.58 -4.38 -16.23
C PRO A 15 9.10 -4.29 -16.39
N GLU A 16 9.65 -3.11 -16.70
CA GLU A 16 11.10 -2.90 -16.84
C GLU A 16 11.75 -2.50 -15.50
N ASN A 17 10.97 -1.99 -14.53
CA ASN A 17 11.45 -1.51 -13.23
C ASN A 17 10.71 -2.12 -12.02
N MET A 18 10.15 -3.32 -12.19
CA MET A 18 9.36 -3.99 -11.16
C MET A 18 10.18 -4.19 -9.87
N GLY A 19 9.85 -3.43 -8.82
CA GLY A 19 10.60 -3.43 -7.58
C GLY A 19 10.01 -2.50 -6.51
N PRO A 20 10.53 -2.56 -5.27
CA PRO A 20 10.07 -1.69 -4.19
C PRO A 20 10.40 -0.22 -4.50
N VAL A 21 9.41 0.65 -4.31
CA VAL A 21 9.57 2.09 -4.54
C VAL A 21 9.89 2.79 -3.23
N VAL A 22 11.01 3.53 -3.23
CA VAL A 22 11.39 4.35 -2.08
C VAL A 22 10.59 5.64 -2.11
N LEU A 23 9.43 5.65 -1.44
CA LEU A 23 8.51 6.81 -1.38
C LEU A 23 9.19 8.12 -0.94
N ARG A 24 10.20 8.03 -0.06
CA ARG A 24 10.98 9.20 0.36
C ARG A 24 11.72 9.88 -0.79
N ASP A 25 12.19 9.12 -1.77
CA ASP A 25 12.88 9.66 -2.95
C ASP A 25 11.92 10.42 -3.87
N LEU A 26 10.65 10.00 -3.87
CA LEU A 26 9.55 10.63 -4.60
C LEU A 26 9.00 11.90 -3.92
N GLY A 27 9.51 12.26 -2.74
CA GLY A 27 9.07 13.45 -2.00
C GLY A 27 7.83 13.24 -1.11
N VAL A 28 7.44 11.99 -0.86
CA VAL A 28 6.35 11.65 0.08
C VAL A 28 6.72 12.01 1.51
N SER A 29 5.77 12.54 2.28
CA SER A 29 5.96 12.91 3.67
C SER A 29 6.39 11.71 4.52
N GLU A 30 7.37 11.91 5.41
CA GLU A 30 7.84 10.85 6.33
C GLU A 30 6.69 10.25 7.16
N GLN A 31 5.69 11.07 7.51
CA GLN A 31 4.49 10.62 8.24
C GLN A 31 3.67 9.61 7.43
N LEU A 32 3.46 9.84 6.13
CA LEU A 32 2.69 8.94 5.27
C LEU A 32 3.45 7.63 5.04
N VAL A 33 4.76 7.71 4.83
CA VAL A 33 5.63 6.53 4.74
C VAL A 33 5.55 5.69 6.02
N GLN A 34 5.58 6.31 7.20
CA GLN A 34 5.43 5.59 8.47
C GLN A 34 4.06 4.92 8.62
N ARG A 35 2.98 5.59 8.20
CA ARG A 35 1.63 4.99 8.24
C ARG A 35 1.49 3.81 7.29
N LEU A 36 2.01 3.92 6.06
CA LEU A 36 2.04 2.83 5.09
C LEU A 36 2.83 1.63 5.61
N ARG A 37 3.98 1.86 6.25
CA ARG A 37 4.76 0.80 6.90
C ARG A 37 4.01 0.16 8.06
N ALA A 38 3.37 0.94 8.93
CA ALA A 38 2.58 0.40 10.03
C ALA A 38 1.36 -0.43 9.55
N TRP A 39 0.75 -0.01 8.43
CA TRP A 39 -0.32 -0.77 7.78
C TRP A 39 0.20 -2.09 7.17
N ASN A 40 1.38 -2.07 6.56
CA ASN A 40 2.02 -3.28 6.02
C ASN A 40 2.50 -4.23 7.12
N ASP A 41 3.04 -3.71 8.22
CA ASP A 41 3.48 -4.49 9.38
C ASP A 41 2.32 -5.27 10.01
N ARG A 42 1.12 -4.66 10.08
CA ARG A 42 -0.11 -5.37 10.44
C ARG A 42 -0.40 -6.55 9.52
N PHE A 43 -0.20 -6.41 8.22
CA PHE A 43 -0.36 -7.51 7.27
C PHE A 43 0.76 -8.55 7.41
N GLY A 44 2.01 -8.11 7.63
CA GLY A 44 3.14 -8.99 7.90
C GLY A 44 2.94 -9.86 9.13
N ALA A 45 2.33 -9.32 10.20
CA ALA A 45 1.94 -10.10 11.37
C ALA A 45 0.91 -11.18 11.04
N ILE A 46 0.00 -10.92 10.10
CA ILE A 46 -1.02 -11.86 9.62
C ILE A 46 -0.43 -12.89 8.65
N ALA A 47 0.61 -12.53 7.90
CA ALA A 47 1.37 -13.47 7.08
C ALA A 47 2.09 -14.54 7.93
N LEU A 48 2.38 -14.24 9.21
CA LEU A 48 2.90 -15.23 10.17
C LEU A 48 1.82 -16.20 10.69
N THR A 49 0.54 -15.91 10.41
CA THR A 49 -0.64 -16.72 10.78
C THR A 49 -1.36 -17.22 9.53
N ASP A 50 -0.62 -17.69 8.52
CA ASP A 50 -1.18 -18.26 7.27
C ASP A 50 -2.14 -17.32 6.49
N PHE A 51 -1.95 -15.99 6.63
CA PHE A 51 -2.80 -14.96 6.03
C PHE A 51 -4.25 -14.96 6.55
N GLU A 52 -4.49 -15.55 7.72
CA GLU A 52 -5.81 -15.58 8.34
C GLU A 52 -6.03 -14.31 9.18
N PHE A 53 -6.83 -13.38 8.66
CA PHE A 53 -7.40 -12.30 9.47
C PHE A 53 -8.28 -12.90 10.58
N ALA A 54 -8.33 -12.24 11.75
CA ALA A 54 -9.13 -12.72 12.87
C ALA A 54 -10.65 -12.75 12.56
N GLY A 55 -11.08 -12.01 11.52
CA GLY A 55 -12.43 -12.02 10.99
C GLY A 55 -12.60 -11.08 9.79
N ALA A 56 -13.77 -11.18 9.14
CA ALA A 56 -14.10 -10.35 7.98
C ALA A 56 -14.09 -8.84 8.28
N ASP A 57 -14.48 -8.43 9.49
CA ASP A 57 -14.44 -7.04 9.92
C ASP A 57 -13.01 -6.48 10.01
N GLU A 58 -12.04 -7.30 10.46
CA GLU A 58 -10.64 -6.89 10.54
C GLU A 58 -10.01 -6.77 9.15
N GLU A 59 -10.29 -7.73 8.27
CA GLU A 59 -9.88 -7.67 6.87
C GLU A 59 -10.45 -6.42 6.19
N LEU A 60 -11.74 -6.14 6.40
CA LEU A 60 -12.42 -5.00 5.79
C LEU A 60 -11.88 -3.67 6.32
N SER A 61 -11.63 -3.56 7.64
CA SER A 61 -10.98 -2.39 8.23
C SER A 61 -9.57 -2.18 7.65
N TRP A 62 -8.76 -3.25 7.57
CA TRP A 62 -7.43 -3.16 7.00
C TRP A 62 -7.46 -2.73 5.52
N ARG A 63 -8.41 -3.25 4.74
CA ARG A 63 -8.60 -2.84 3.33
C ARG A 63 -8.99 -1.37 3.21
N GLN A 64 -9.89 -0.88 4.06
CA GLN A 64 -10.31 0.52 4.07
C GLN A 64 -9.16 1.46 4.47
N ASP A 65 -8.41 1.11 5.52
CA ASP A 65 -7.22 1.87 5.92
C ASP A 65 -6.20 1.97 4.77
N GLY A 66 -5.95 0.86 4.06
CA GLY A 66 -5.04 0.84 2.91
C GLY A 66 -5.54 1.71 1.75
N LEU A 67 -6.86 1.73 1.50
CA LEU A 67 -7.45 2.59 0.49
C LEU A 67 -7.31 4.07 0.86
N THR A 68 -7.57 4.45 2.11
CA THR A 68 -7.36 5.83 2.59
C THR A 68 -5.89 6.26 2.42
N LEU A 69 -4.94 5.40 2.78
CA LEU A 69 -3.52 5.67 2.59
C LEU A 69 -3.14 5.82 1.12
N ALA A 70 -3.75 5.03 0.23
CA ALA A 70 -3.53 5.14 -1.20
C ALA A 70 -4.07 6.47 -1.77
N TYR A 71 -5.18 6.99 -1.23
CA TYR A 71 -5.66 8.34 -1.56
C TYR A 71 -4.72 9.43 -1.06
N ASP A 72 -4.24 9.35 0.19
CA ASP A 72 -3.23 10.27 0.71
C ASP A 72 -1.96 10.25 -0.17
N LEU A 73 -1.51 9.07 -0.59
CA LEU A 73 -0.36 8.92 -1.48
C LEU A 73 -0.59 9.55 -2.85
N GLN A 74 -1.78 9.36 -3.42
CA GLN A 74 -2.16 9.96 -4.69
C GLN A 74 -2.23 11.50 -4.61
N ASN A 75 -2.58 12.05 -3.45
CA ASN A 75 -2.59 13.49 -3.21
C ASN A 75 -1.18 14.08 -3.10
N GLU A 76 -0.23 13.35 -2.49
CA GLU A 76 1.17 13.79 -2.43
C GLU A 76 1.92 13.58 -3.75
N LEU A 77 1.52 12.59 -4.55
CA LEU A 77 2.10 12.25 -5.85
C LEU A 77 1.08 12.40 -6.99
N PRO A 78 0.61 13.62 -7.30
CA PRO A 78 -0.44 13.83 -8.31
C PRO A 78 0.01 13.41 -9.72
N ASP A 79 1.31 13.43 -10.00
CA ASP A 79 1.88 13.01 -11.28
C ASP A 79 2.00 11.49 -11.42
N ILE A 80 2.00 10.73 -10.32
CA ILE A 80 2.20 9.27 -10.32
C ILE A 80 0.87 8.54 -10.16
N GLU A 81 0.64 7.51 -10.98
CA GLU A 81 -0.56 6.69 -10.91
C GLU A 81 -0.43 5.67 -9.77
N ILE A 82 -1.29 5.80 -8.76
CA ILE A 82 -1.31 4.88 -7.63
C ILE A 82 -2.46 3.89 -7.82
N SER A 83 -2.20 2.59 -7.77
CA SER A 83 -3.21 1.54 -7.87
C SER A 83 -3.27 0.72 -6.58
N TYR A 84 -4.49 0.42 -6.12
CA TYR A 84 -4.70 -0.37 -4.90
C TYR A 84 -5.40 -1.69 -5.22
N ALA A 85 -4.65 -2.79 -5.17
CA ALA A 85 -5.09 -4.12 -5.61
C ALA A 85 -6.05 -4.82 -4.63
N GLN A 86 -6.00 -4.49 -3.34
CA GLN A 86 -6.75 -5.19 -2.28
C GLN A 86 -8.25 -4.84 -2.26
N ASP A 87 -8.68 -3.85 -3.04
CA ASP A 87 -10.07 -3.42 -3.18
C ASP A 87 -10.75 -4.03 -4.43
N GLY A 88 -10.01 -4.80 -5.24
CA GLY A 88 -10.53 -5.47 -6.43
C GLY A 88 -10.84 -4.54 -7.62
N ASP A 89 -10.71 -3.22 -7.45
CA ASP A 89 -10.78 -2.26 -8.56
C ASP A 89 -9.39 -2.11 -9.21
N PRO A 90 -9.24 -2.38 -10.52
CA PRO A 90 -7.96 -2.28 -11.21
C PRO A 90 -7.60 -0.82 -11.58
N ARG A 91 -8.50 0.14 -11.41
CA ARG A 91 -8.26 1.53 -11.80
C ARG A 91 -7.32 2.23 -10.84
N PRO A 92 -6.53 3.21 -11.30
CA PRO A 92 -5.74 4.04 -10.40
C PRO A 92 -6.68 4.82 -9.46
N VAL A 93 -6.21 5.06 -8.25
CA VAL A 93 -6.96 5.69 -7.14
C VAL A 93 -7.48 7.07 -7.54
N ARG A 94 -6.74 7.83 -8.37
CA ARG A 94 -7.20 9.12 -8.91
C ARG A 94 -8.48 9.04 -9.76
N ASP A 95 -8.71 7.92 -10.43
CA ASP A 95 -9.87 7.68 -11.31
C ASP A 95 -11.04 7.02 -10.56
N ARG A 96 -10.82 6.67 -9.29
CA ARG A 96 -11.89 6.23 -8.39
C ARG A 96 -12.57 7.48 -7.83
N ARG A 97 -13.90 7.47 -7.74
CA ARG A 97 -14.60 8.49 -6.95
C ARG A 97 -14.17 8.29 -5.50
N GLY A 98 -13.67 9.36 -4.88
CA GLY A 98 -13.17 9.39 -3.50
C GLY A 98 -14.13 8.77 -2.48
N PRO A 99 -13.62 8.43 -1.27
CA PRO A 99 -14.42 7.81 -0.22
C PRO A 99 -15.62 8.66 0.21
#